data_AF-A0A522P6N6-F1
#
_entry.id   AF-A0A522P6N6-F1
#
_cell.length_a   1.000
_cell.length_b   1.000
_cell.length_c   1.000
_cell.angle_alpha   90.00
_cell.angle_beta   90.00
_cell.angle_gamma   90.00
#
_symmetry.space_group_name_H-M   'P 1'
#
loop_
_entity.id
_entity.type
_entity.pdbx_description
1 polymer ?
#
loop_
_entity_poly.entity_id
_entity_poly.type
_entity_poly.pdbx_seq_one_letter_code
_entity_poly.pdbx_strand_id
1 'polypeptide(L)' 'MNRRRGLAALLVFAGVAAVPAILTAVPSADRVEATVCVGAGRRISVSGCTNIADNIARYAPPPAVYAPLPEDDTSAPPPP' A
#
# COMPACT_ATOMS: atom_id res chain seq x y z
N MET A 1 -1.77 37.04 22.99
CA MET A 1 -2.64 35.92 22.53
C MET A 1 -2.26 35.35 21.15
N ASN A 2 -1.16 35.81 20.51
CA ASN A 2 -0.88 35.51 19.09
C ASN A 2 0.05 34.32 18.89
N ARG A 3 0.94 34.04 19.86
CA ARG A 3 1.93 32.96 19.75
C ARG A 3 1.31 31.56 19.88
N ARG A 4 0.31 31.40 20.75
CA ARG A 4 -0.45 30.15 20.90
C ARG A 4 -1.34 29.86 19.68
N ARG A 5 -1.95 30.91 19.10
CA ARG A 5 -2.74 30.82 17.86
C ARG A 5 -1.86 30.51 16.64
N GLY A 6 -0.67 31.10 16.57
CA GLY A 6 0.31 30.80 15.52
C GLY A 6 0.81 29.36 15.57
N LEU A 7 1.11 28.82 16.76
CA LEU A 7 1.48 27.41 16.93
C LEU A 7 0.36 26.46 16.53
N ALA A 8 -0.88 26.74 16.93
CA ALA A 8 -2.04 25.93 16.53
C ALA A 8 -2.23 25.93 15.01
N ALA A 9 -2.11 27.07 14.34
CA ALA A 9 -2.22 27.17 12.89
C ALA A 9 -1.11 26.37 12.17
N LEU A 10 0.13 26.41 12.69
CA LEU A 10 1.25 25.65 12.14
C LEU A 10 1.04 24.14 12.25
N LEU A 11 0.53 23.66 13.38
CA LEU A 11 0.24 22.24 13.58
C LEU A 11 -0.91 21.76 12.67
N VAL A 12 -1.95 22.57 12.53
CA VAL A 12 -3.06 22.25 11.60
C VAL A 12 -2.56 22.22 10.16
N PHE A 13 -1.75 23.20 9.75
CA PHE A 13 -1.21 23.25 8.39
C PHE A 13 -0.28 22.07 8.10
N ALA A 14 0.58 21.69 9.06
CA ALA A 14 1.43 20.51 8.95
C ALA A 14 0.62 19.21 8.88
N GLY A 15 -0.43 19.08 9.69
CA GLY A 15 -1.33 17.94 9.65
C GLY A 15 -2.05 17.82 8.31
N VAL A 16 -2.62 18.92 7.80
CA VAL A 16 -3.33 18.95 6.51
C VAL A 16 -2.38 18.68 5.34
N ALA A 17 -1.14 19.19 5.38
CA ALA A 17 -0.14 18.92 4.36
C ALA A 17 0.31 17.44 4.31
N ALA A 18 0.17 16.69 5.41
CA ALA A 18 0.48 15.27 5.45
C ALA A 18 -0.64 14.37 4.88
N VAL A 19 -1.90 14.86 4.84
CA VAL A 19 -3.06 14.08 4.39
C VAL A 19 -2.93 13.55 2.95
N PRO A 20 -2.51 14.34 1.95
CA PRO A 20 -2.36 13.85 0.59
C PRO A 20 -1.33 12.73 0.48
N ALA A 21 -0.21 12.84 1.21
CA ALA A 21 0.84 11.82 1.22
C ALA A 21 0.34 10.50 1.83
N ILE A 22 -0.50 10.57 2.87
CA ILE A 22 -1.13 9.38 3.44
C ILE A 22 -2.12 8.77 2.43
N LEU A 23 -2.94 9.58 1.77
CA LEU A 23 -3.92 9.10 0.79
C LEU A 23 -3.27 8.45 -0.45
N THR A 24 -2.06 8.85 -0.84
CA THR A 24 -1.32 8.21 -1.94
C THR A 24 -0.43 7.05 -1.49
N ALA A 25 -0.14 6.95 -0.18
CA ALA A 25 0.73 5.91 0.37
C ALA A 25 -0.02 4.71 0.95
N VAL A 26 -1.36 4.78 1.05
CA VAL A 26 -2.16 3.62 1.45
C VAL A 26 -2.42 2.75 0.22
N PRO A 27 -1.79 1.58 0.08
CA PRO A 27 -2.13 0.65 -0.97
C PRO A 27 -3.58 0.20 -0.84
N SER A 28 -4.21 -0.11 -1.97
CA SER A 28 -5.55 -0.69 -2.02
C SER A 28 -5.63 -1.92 -1.10
N ALA A 29 -6.75 -2.15 -0.43
CA ALA A 29 -6.92 -3.28 0.51
C ALA A 29 -6.63 -4.67 -0.09
N ASP A 30 -6.59 -4.75 -1.43
CA ASP A 30 -6.24 -5.93 -2.23
C ASP A 30 -4.73 -6.15 -2.40
N ARG A 31 -3.90 -5.27 -1.82
CA ARG A 31 -2.43 -5.32 -1.91
C ARG A 31 -1.85 -5.43 -0.52
N VAL A 32 -1.21 -6.55 -0.23
CA VAL A 32 -0.34 -6.68 0.94
C VAL A 32 1.00 -6.04 0.57
N GLU A 33 1.35 -4.92 1.19
CA GLU A 33 2.62 -4.23 0.94
C GLU A 33 3.56 -4.46 2.12
N ALA A 34 4.65 -5.19 1.89
CA ALA A 34 5.66 -5.47 2.90
C ALA A 34 7.01 -5.00 2.36
N THR A 35 7.40 -3.77 2.71
CA THR A 35 8.64 -3.17 2.24
C THR A 35 9.80 -3.52 3.16
N VAL A 36 10.88 -4.08 2.59
CA VAL A 36 12.14 -4.32 3.30
C VAL A 36 13.19 -3.40 2.73
N CYS A 37 13.82 -2.62 3.60
CA CYS A 37 14.92 -1.74 3.26
C CYS A 37 16.23 -2.35 3.77
N VAL A 38 17.23 -2.44 2.89
CA VAL A 38 18.57 -2.90 3.24
C VAL A 38 19.56 -1.81 2.87
N GLY A 39 20.46 -1.50 3.81
CA GLY A 39 21.57 -0.57 3.61
C GLY A 39 22.89 -1.28 3.86
N ALA A 40 23.90 -0.96 3.07
CA ALA A 40 25.25 -1.46 3.25
C ALA A 40 26.29 -0.35 2.95
N GLY A 41 27.39 -0.35 3.71
CA GLY A 41 28.50 0.58 3.52
C GLY A 41 29.05 1.15 4.82
N ARG A 42 30.38 1.34 4.89
CA ARG A 42 31.07 1.92 6.07
C ARG A 42 31.49 3.38 5.88
N ARG A 43 31.72 3.80 4.64
CA ARG A 43 32.17 5.16 4.26
C ARG A 43 31.22 5.83 3.28
N ILE A 44 30.71 5.05 2.33
CA ILE A 44 29.65 5.43 1.40
C ILE A 44 28.51 4.44 1.62
N SER A 45 27.32 4.93 1.94
CA SER A 45 26.13 4.11 2.14
C SER A 45 25.33 4.03 0.86
N VAL A 46 24.94 2.80 0.51
CA VAL A 46 23.94 2.54 -0.50
C VAL A 46 22.77 1.86 0.19
N SER A 47 21.57 2.34 -0.05
CA SER A 47 20.35 1.73 0.45
C SER A 47 19.38 1.46 -0.69
N GLY A 48 18.60 0.40 -0.52
CA GLY A 48 17.50 0.07 -1.41
C GLY A 48 16.34 -0.47 -0.60
N CYS A 49 15.12 -0.19 -1.05
CA CYS A 49 13.91 -0.76 -0.50
C CYS A 49 13.21 -1.55 -1.60
N THR A 50 12.59 -2.67 -1.24
CA THR A 50 11.79 -3.48 -2.17
C THR A 50 10.55 -4.00 -1.46
N ASN A 51 9.42 -4.05 -2.17
CA ASN A 51 8.21 -4.70 -1.69
C ASN A 51 8.31 -6.21 -1.90
N ILE A 52 8.10 -6.98 -0.83
CA ILE A 52 8.13 -8.45 -0.86
C ILE A 52 7.00 -9.00 -1.74
N ALA A 53 5.83 -8.36 -1.76
CA ALA A 53 4.68 -8.86 -2.51
C ALA A 53 4.94 -8.91 -4.02
N ASP A 54 5.69 -7.95 -4.56
CA ASP A 54 6.10 -7.97 -5.97
C ASP A 54 7.05 -9.14 -6.31
N ASN A 55 7.87 -9.57 -5.35
CA ASN A 55 8.69 -10.76 -5.50
C ASN A 55 7.85 -12.04 -5.45
N ILE A 56 6.89 -12.13 -4.53
CA ILE A 56 6.00 -13.29 -4.40
C ILE A 56 5.12 -13.44 -5.64
N ALA A 57 4.64 -12.33 -6.22
CA ALA A 57 3.77 -12.33 -7.40
C ALA A 57 4.37 -13.07 -8.61
N ARG A 58 5.71 -13.17 -8.70
CA ARG A 58 6.40 -13.92 -9.77
C ARG A 58 6.23 -15.44 -9.65
N TYR A 59 5.95 -15.92 -8.45
CA TYR A 59 5.73 -17.33 -8.15
C TYR A 59 4.25 -17.66 -7.96
N ALA A 60 3.38 -16.65 -7.99
CA ALA A 60 1.95 -16.86 -7.92
C ALA A 60 1.49 -17.59 -9.20
N PRO A 61 0.62 -18.61 -9.09
CA PRO A 61 0.03 -19.27 -10.25
C PRO A 61 -0.72 -18.27 -11.14
N PRO A 62 -0.85 -18.53 -12.45
CA PRO A 62 -1.69 -17.70 -13.30
C PRO A 62 -3.16 -17.79 -12.84
N PRO A 63 -3.96 -16.71 -12.96
CA PRO A 63 -5.34 -16.70 -12.46
C PRO A 63 -6.24 -17.80 -13.03
N ALA A 64 -5.93 -18.27 -14.24
CA ALA A 64 -6.66 -19.34 -14.91
C ALA A 64 -6.63 -20.70 -14.18
N VAL A 65 -5.76 -20.89 -13.16
CA VAL A 65 -5.70 -22.11 -12.36
C VAL A 65 -6.22 -21.93 -10.92
N TYR A 66 -6.75 -20.76 -10.58
CA TYR A 66 -7.40 -20.54 -9.30
C TYR A 66 -8.81 -21.15 -9.30
N ALA A 67 -9.29 -21.50 -8.10
CA ALA A 67 -10.67 -21.92 -7.93
C ALA A 67 -11.61 -20.73 -8.28
N PRO A 68 -12.72 -20.97 -9.01
CA PRO A 68 -13.71 -19.93 -9.28
C PRO A 68 -14.24 -19.36 -7.97
N LEU A 69 -14.37 -18.03 -7.90
CA LEU A 69 -15.06 -17.41 -6.78
C LEU A 69 -16.58 -17.57 -6.95
N PRO A 70 -17.39 -17.54 -5.89
CA PRO A 70 -18.85 -17.65 -5.99
C PRO A 70 -19.49 -16.58 -6.89
N GLU A 71 -18.88 -15.42 -7.00
CA GLU A 71 -19.25 -14.34 -7.93
C GLU A 71 -18.94 -14.66 -9.41
N ASP A 72 -18.08 -15.65 -9.69
CA ASP A 72 -17.77 -16.13 -11.04
C ASP A 72 -18.77 -17.20 -11.52
N ASP A 73 -19.59 -17.76 -10.61
CA ASP A 73 -20.67 -18.69 -10.95
C ASP A 73 -21.79 -17.95 -11.71
N THR A 74 -21.66 -17.93 -13.02
CA THR A 74 -22.67 -17.44 -13.98
C THR A 74 -23.71 -18.50 -14.33
N SER A 75 -23.71 -19.66 -13.66
CA SER A 75 -24.70 -20.71 -13.90
C SER A 75 -26.10 -20.21 -13.58
N ALA A 76 -26.90 -19.99 -14.64
CA ALA A 76 -28.31 -19.71 -14.49
C ALA A 76 -28.97 -20.87 -13.72
N PRO A 77 -29.83 -20.58 -12.72
CA PRO A 77 -30.55 -21.63 -12.00
C PRO A 77 -31.32 -22.51 -12.99
N PRO A 78 -31.38 -23.84 -12.77
CA PRO A 78 -32.05 -24.74 -13.70
C PRO A 78 -33.53 -24.36 -13.85
N PRO A 79 -34.10 -24.46 -15.07
CA PRO A 79 -35.50 -24.13 -15.30
C PRO A 79 -36.44 -25.06 -14.49
N PRO A 80 -37.61 -24.55 -14.07
CA PRO A 80 -38.59 -25.30 -13.28
C PRO A 80 -39.24 -26.47 -14.04
#